data_AF-A0A4Q9H6G5-F1
#
_entry.id   AF-A0A4Q9H6G5-F1
#
_cell.length_a   1.000
_cell.length_b   1.000
_cell.length_c   1.000
_cell.angle_alpha   90.00
_cell.angle_beta   90.00
_cell.angle_gamma   90.00
#
_symmetry.space_group_name_H-M   'P 1'
#
loop_
_entity.id
_entity.type
_entity.pdbx_description
1 polymer ?
#
loop_
_entity_poly.entity_id
_entity_poly.type
_entity_poly.pdbx_seq_one_letter_code
_entity_poly.pdbx_strand_id
1 'polypeptide(L)'
;MKTILNKPELVSLLQQQLIEIETLCGEYDKGTDVVIPSIAEKIVVIFHNSDQAKALVSQLKLNHLDMYCSSQIYDFKSLTNFIGLLKLAHRTGKGWAYVAGSDRSVLVRVSQENWWNNKKVIVDSDGIAFTRAKIIKSLASSSSLLLNTSGWTVKDAEGNKSTIDPIPETVRQIAFELLESFRGVDLNKESKLLYKT
;
A
#
# COMPACT_ATOMS: atom_id res chain seq x y z
N MET A 1 -2.53 30.71 2.05
CA MET A 1 -1.65 30.71 3.24
C MET A 1 -1.09 29.31 3.40
N LYS A 2 0.23 29.11 3.34
CA LYS A 2 0.85 27.80 3.59
C LYS A 2 1.06 27.70 5.10
N THR A 3 0.17 27.03 5.82
CA THR A 3 0.31 26.82 7.26
C THR A 3 1.55 25.97 7.50
N ILE A 4 2.60 26.55 8.07
CA ILE A 4 3.80 25.81 8.45
C ILE A 4 3.48 25.12 9.76
N LEU A 5 3.23 23.81 9.71
CA LEU A 5 3.00 23.02 10.91
C LEU A 5 4.32 22.81 11.66
N ASN A 6 4.27 22.90 12.99
CA ASN A 6 5.40 22.56 13.85
C ASN A 6 5.54 21.02 14.00
N LYS A 7 6.64 20.57 14.62
CA LYS A 7 6.91 19.13 14.77
C LYS A 7 5.76 18.37 15.48
N PRO A 8 5.26 18.81 16.65
CA PRO A 8 4.12 18.16 17.30
C PRO A 8 2.88 18.04 16.41
N GLU A 9 2.54 19.08 15.65
CA GLU A 9 1.40 19.08 14.74
C GLU A 9 1.59 18.08 13.58
N LEU A 10 2.79 18.03 13.00
CA LEU A 10 3.11 17.06 11.95
C LEU A 10 3.10 15.62 12.46
N VAL A 11 3.59 15.38 13.69
CA VAL A 11 3.52 14.07 14.34
C VAL A 11 2.06 13.68 14.58
N SER A 12 1.25 14.60 15.13
CA SER A 12 -0.17 14.36 15.38
C SER A 12 -0.93 14.07 14.08
N LEU A 13 -0.61 14.81 13.00
CA LEU A 13 -1.20 14.57 11.69
C LEU A 13 -0.81 13.20 11.13
N LEU A 14 0.45 12.78 11.23
CA LEU A 14 0.87 11.44 10.82
C LEU A 14 0.16 10.35 11.63
N GLN A 15 0.08 10.50 12.95
CA GLN A 15 -0.67 9.56 13.81
C GLN A 15 -2.14 9.47 13.41
N GLN A 16 -2.77 10.62 13.12
CA GLN A 16 -4.15 10.66 12.66
C GLN A 16 -4.32 9.93 11.31
N GLN A 17 -3.41 10.10 10.35
CA GLN A 17 -3.46 9.37 9.09
C GLN A 17 -3.35 7.85 9.31
N LEU A 18 -2.48 7.40 10.22
CA LEU A 18 -2.33 5.97 10.56
C LEU A 18 -3.61 5.40 11.18
N ILE A 19 -4.24 6.11 12.11
CA ILE A 19 -5.51 5.70 12.75
C ILE A 19 -6.64 5.62 11.73
N GLU A 20 -6.74 6.60 10.83
CA GLU A 20 -7.73 6.60 9.75
C GLU A 20 -7.53 5.43 8.79
N ILE A 21 -6.28 5.12 8.41
CA ILE A 21 -5.97 3.95 7.57
C ILE A 21 -6.38 2.65 8.27
N GLU A 22 -6.08 2.50 9.56
CA GLU A 22 -6.46 1.31 10.33
C GLU A 22 -7.98 1.14 10.40
N THR A 23 -8.70 2.24 10.64
CA THR A 23 -10.17 2.24 10.67
C THR A 23 -10.76 1.83 9.32
N LEU A 24 -10.27 2.43 8.23
CA LEU A 24 -10.74 2.13 6.87
C LEU A 24 -10.41 0.69 6.47
N CYS A 25 -9.26 0.15 6.89
CA CYS A 25 -8.94 -1.26 6.70
C CYS A 25 -9.95 -2.16 7.42
N GLY A 26 -10.35 -1.81 8.64
CA GLY A 26 -11.40 -2.51 9.37
C GLY A 26 -12.76 -2.49 8.66
N GLU A 27 -13.11 -1.38 8.00
CA GLU A 27 -14.35 -1.29 7.20
C GLU A 27 -14.27 -2.11 5.90
N TYR A 28 -13.11 -2.11 5.24
CA TYR A 28 -12.85 -2.98 4.09
C TYR A 28 -12.96 -4.46 4.47
N ASP A 29 -12.35 -4.86 5.59
CA ASP A 29 -12.37 -6.25 6.06
C ASP A 29 -13.80 -6.74 6.40
N LYS A 30 -14.75 -5.83 6.65
CA LYS A 30 -16.19 -6.11 6.82
C LYS A 30 -16.96 -6.17 5.49
N GLY A 31 -16.32 -5.90 4.36
CA GLY A 31 -16.91 -5.96 3.01
C GLY A 31 -17.26 -4.60 2.39
N THR A 32 -16.75 -3.49 2.93
CA THR A 32 -17.04 -2.14 2.41
C THR A 32 -15.99 -1.72 1.38
N ASP A 33 -16.04 -2.29 0.16
CA ASP A 33 -15.01 -2.07 -0.87
C ASP A 33 -14.83 -0.61 -1.31
N VAL A 34 -15.88 0.22 -1.15
CA VAL A 34 -15.87 1.65 -1.55
C VAL A 34 -14.85 2.50 -0.77
N VAL A 35 -14.26 1.99 0.31
CA VAL A 35 -13.26 2.71 1.13
C VAL A 35 -11.84 2.63 0.56
N ILE A 36 -11.57 1.77 -0.43
CA ILE A 36 -10.23 1.57 -1.00
C ILE A 36 -9.59 2.87 -1.51
N PRO A 37 -10.29 3.75 -2.27
CA PRO A 37 -9.74 5.04 -2.66
C PRO A 37 -9.37 5.92 -1.46
N SER A 38 -10.20 5.94 -0.41
CA SER A 38 -9.92 6.70 0.80
C SER A 38 -8.67 6.19 1.52
N ILE A 39 -8.42 4.87 1.57
CA ILE A 39 -7.16 4.32 2.09
C ILE A 39 -5.98 4.87 1.28
N ALA A 40 -6.08 4.85 -0.06
CA ALA A 40 -5.02 5.32 -0.94
C ALA A 40 -4.73 6.82 -0.73
N GLU A 41 -5.76 7.66 -0.58
CA GLU A 41 -5.61 9.09 -0.31
C GLU A 41 -4.79 9.36 0.96
N LYS A 42 -5.07 8.65 2.06
CA LYS A 42 -4.31 8.80 3.31
C LYS A 42 -2.84 8.38 3.13
N ILE A 43 -2.58 7.30 2.41
CA ILE A 43 -1.22 6.83 2.14
C ILE A 43 -0.45 7.85 1.28
N VAL A 44 -1.10 8.51 0.32
CA VAL A 44 -0.50 9.59 -0.48
C VAL A 44 -0.01 10.73 0.41
N VAL A 45 -0.81 11.16 1.40
CA VAL A 45 -0.39 12.23 2.34
C VAL A 45 0.89 11.84 3.09
N ILE A 46 1.04 10.57 3.43
CA ILE A 46 2.20 10.07 4.18
C ILE A 46 3.47 10.04 3.31
N PHE A 47 3.40 9.55 2.07
CA PHE A 47 4.59 9.21 1.26
C PHE A 47 4.80 10.02 -0.01
N HIS A 48 3.77 10.69 -0.54
CA HIS A 48 3.89 11.38 -1.82
C HIS A 48 4.35 12.83 -1.65
N ASN A 49 5.51 13.14 -2.23
CA ASN A 49 5.90 14.53 -2.50
C ASN A 49 5.31 14.97 -3.84
N SER A 50 4.66 16.14 -3.87
CA SER A 50 4.24 16.87 -5.07
C SER A 50 4.82 18.29 -5.07
N ASP A 51 4.64 19.02 -6.16
CA ASP A 51 5.08 20.41 -6.26
C ASP A 51 4.38 21.33 -5.24
N GLN A 52 3.17 20.94 -4.81
CA GLN A 52 2.35 21.73 -3.90
C GLN A 52 2.50 21.30 -2.43
N ALA A 53 2.74 20.01 -2.17
CA ALA A 53 2.76 19.44 -0.83
C ALA A 53 3.92 18.44 -0.64
N LYS A 54 4.57 18.48 0.54
CA LYS A 54 5.58 17.49 0.92
C LYS A 54 4.94 16.35 1.71
N ALA A 55 5.41 15.15 1.49
CA ALA A 55 5.04 13.95 2.24
C ALA A 55 5.33 14.12 3.74
N LEU A 56 4.46 13.62 4.62
CA LEU A 56 4.67 13.72 6.08
C LEU A 56 5.99 13.09 6.52
N VAL A 57 6.35 11.92 5.97
CA VAL A 57 7.62 11.25 6.30
C VAL A 57 8.83 12.10 5.90
N SER A 58 8.73 12.85 4.81
CA SER A 58 9.79 13.76 4.38
C SER A 58 9.86 15.02 5.26
N GLN A 59 8.71 15.59 5.64
CA GLN A 59 8.64 16.75 6.53
C GLN A 59 9.20 16.44 7.93
N LEU A 60 8.87 15.27 8.47
CA LEU A 60 9.35 14.78 9.76
C LEU A 60 10.77 14.18 9.71
N LYS A 61 11.38 14.09 8.52
CA LYS A 61 12.70 13.47 8.27
C LYS A 61 12.79 12.03 8.79
N LEU A 62 11.78 11.22 8.46
CA LEU A 62 11.64 9.82 8.85
C LEU A 62 12.13 8.83 7.78
N ASN A 63 12.74 9.31 6.70
CA ASN A 63 13.19 8.46 5.58
C ASN A 63 14.25 7.40 5.95
N HIS A 64 14.84 7.50 7.16
CA HIS A 64 15.76 6.49 7.69
C HIS A 64 15.06 5.27 8.27
N LEU A 65 13.74 5.33 8.48
CA LEU A 65 12.98 4.18 8.94
C LEU A 65 12.86 3.16 7.81
N ASP A 66 13.06 1.90 8.15
CA ASP A 66 12.76 0.79 7.26
C ASP A 66 11.25 0.55 7.20
N MET A 67 10.80 0.04 6.07
CA MET A 67 9.44 -0.41 5.85
C MET A 67 9.40 -1.93 5.82
N TYR A 68 8.36 -2.52 6.40
CA TYR A 68 8.04 -3.92 6.21
C TYR A 68 7.50 -4.18 4.81
N CYS A 69 7.91 -5.30 4.23
CA CYS A 69 7.54 -5.73 2.90
C CYS A 69 7.25 -7.23 2.91
N SER A 70 6.08 -7.64 2.43
CA SER A 70 5.71 -9.04 2.19
C SER A 70 5.80 -9.42 0.71
N SER A 71 6.10 -8.47 -0.19
CA SER A 71 6.11 -8.76 -1.63
C SER A 71 7.17 -9.80 -1.99
N GLN A 72 6.75 -10.85 -2.68
CA GLN A 72 7.62 -11.83 -3.33
C GLN A 72 8.63 -11.14 -4.26
N ILE A 73 9.70 -11.87 -4.60
CA ILE A 73 10.71 -11.39 -5.55
C ILE A 73 10.20 -11.70 -6.96
N TYR A 74 10.09 -10.66 -7.79
CA TYR A 74 9.80 -10.83 -9.20
C TYR A 74 11.03 -11.40 -9.92
N ASP A 75 10.90 -12.58 -10.52
CA ASP A 75 11.90 -13.12 -11.44
C ASP A 75 11.62 -12.60 -12.86
N PHE A 76 12.48 -11.70 -13.33
CA PHE A 76 12.37 -11.10 -14.66
C PHE A 76 12.58 -12.10 -15.80
N LYS A 77 13.12 -13.28 -15.52
CA LYS A 77 13.27 -14.36 -16.51
C LYS A 77 11.96 -15.10 -16.73
N SER A 78 10.98 -14.96 -15.84
CA SER A 78 9.65 -15.50 -16.02
C SER A 78 8.84 -14.55 -16.91
N LEU A 79 8.35 -15.03 -18.05
CA LEU A 79 7.44 -14.30 -18.94
C LEU A 79 6.01 -14.22 -18.39
N THR A 80 5.82 -14.55 -17.11
CA THR A 80 4.52 -14.60 -16.45
C THR A 80 4.19 -13.27 -15.79
N ASN A 81 2.94 -12.88 -15.93
CA ASN A 81 2.28 -11.92 -15.05
C ASN A 81 2.55 -12.23 -13.56
N PHE A 82 2.70 -11.20 -12.75
CA PHE A 82 3.17 -11.30 -11.36
C PHE A 82 2.29 -10.48 -10.40
N ILE A 83 1.95 -11.07 -9.26
CA ILE A 83 1.31 -10.38 -8.14
C ILE A 83 2.08 -10.75 -6.88
N GLY A 84 2.95 -9.84 -6.44
CA GLY A 84 3.89 -10.12 -5.36
C GLY A 84 3.31 -10.03 -3.96
N LEU A 85 2.24 -9.24 -3.79
CA LEU A 85 1.67 -8.93 -2.47
C LEU A 85 0.53 -9.83 -2.02
N LEU A 86 -0.08 -10.55 -2.96
CA LEU A 86 -1.27 -11.35 -2.70
C LEU A 86 -0.93 -12.82 -2.68
N LYS A 87 -1.75 -13.59 -1.98
CA LYS A 87 -1.73 -15.05 -2.01
C LYS A 87 -3.03 -15.56 -2.62
N LEU A 88 -2.94 -16.66 -3.35
CA LEU A 88 -4.12 -17.36 -3.82
C LEU A 88 -4.67 -18.19 -2.65
N ALA A 89 -5.94 -17.99 -2.30
CA ALA A 89 -6.61 -18.68 -1.21
C ALA A 89 -8.01 -19.14 -1.64
N HIS A 90 -8.41 -20.31 -1.16
CA HIS A 90 -9.78 -20.80 -1.34
C HIS A 90 -10.67 -20.27 -0.21
N ARG A 91 -11.74 -19.57 -0.58
CA ARG A 91 -12.79 -19.09 0.34
C ARG A 91 -14.00 -20.02 0.22
N THR A 92 -14.38 -20.65 1.33
CA THR A 92 -15.55 -21.53 1.38
C THR A 92 -16.80 -20.82 0.83
N GLY A 93 -17.49 -21.44 -0.13
CA GLY A 93 -18.66 -20.88 -0.79
C GLY A 93 -18.40 -19.74 -1.79
N LYS A 94 -17.14 -19.35 -2.02
CA LYS A 94 -16.76 -18.31 -3.01
C LYS A 94 -15.70 -18.78 -4.02
N GLY A 95 -15.06 -19.93 -3.78
CA GLY A 95 -14.01 -20.46 -4.65
C GLY A 95 -12.65 -19.83 -4.41
N TRP A 96 -11.81 -19.79 -5.43
CA TRP A 96 -10.45 -19.23 -5.35
C TRP A 96 -10.45 -17.72 -5.51
N ALA A 97 -9.66 -17.03 -4.69
CA ALA A 97 -9.46 -15.60 -4.78
C ALA A 97 -8.02 -15.23 -4.41
N TYR A 98 -7.52 -14.14 -5.00
CA TYR A 98 -6.34 -13.47 -4.48
C TYR A 98 -6.74 -12.66 -3.26
N VAL A 99 -5.97 -12.80 -2.19
CA VAL A 99 -6.23 -12.14 -0.91
C VAL A 99 -4.95 -11.54 -0.34
N ALA A 100 -5.09 -10.47 0.43
CA ALA A 100 -4.00 -9.90 1.19
C ALA A 100 -3.40 -10.97 2.12
N GLY A 101 -2.07 -11.04 2.15
CA GLY A 101 -1.34 -12.00 2.97
C GLY A 101 -1.61 -11.79 4.47
N SER A 102 -1.58 -10.52 4.90
CA SER A 102 -1.70 -10.03 6.30
C SER A 102 -0.98 -10.87 7.35
N ASP A 103 0.13 -11.50 6.95
CA ASP A 103 0.92 -12.40 7.77
C ASP A 103 2.21 -11.69 8.18
N ARG A 104 2.44 -11.56 9.48
CA ARG A 104 3.63 -10.92 10.02
C ARG A 104 4.89 -11.76 9.81
N SER A 105 4.76 -13.08 9.70
CA SER A 105 5.90 -13.99 9.61
C SER A 105 6.70 -13.87 8.31
N VAL A 106 6.07 -13.33 7.25
CA VAL A 106 6.68 -13.14 5.93
C VAL A 106 7.21 -11.73 5.70
N LEU A 107 7.12 -10.85 6.70
CA LEU A 107 7.57 -9.46 6.56
C LEU A 107 9.10 -9.36 6.67
N VAL A 108 9.70 -8.74 5.66
CA VAL A 108 11.12 -8.35 5.66
C VAL A 108 11.25 -6.85 5.67
N ARG A 109 12.34 -6.33 6.26
CA ARG A 109 12.64 -4.90 6.27
C ARG A 109 13.34 -4.49 4.97
N VAL A 110 12.92 -3.38 4.41
CA VAL A 110 13.52 -2.75 3.23
C VAL A 110 13.55 -1.24 3.40
N SER A 111 14.41 -0.54 2.66
CA SER A 111 14.39 0.91 2.67
C SER A 111 13.06 1.46 2.15
N GLN A 112 12.68 2.64 2.65
CA GLN A 112 11.44 3.32 2.25
C GLN A 112 11.36 3.55 0.73
N GLU A 113 12.47 3.97 0.10
CA GLU A 113 12.54 4.18 -1.35
C GLU A 113 12.31 2.89 -2.13
N ASN A 114 12.91 1.78 -1.66
CA ASN A 114 12.70 0.48 -2.28
C ASN A 114 11.25 0.00 -2.12
N TRP A 115 10.68 0.17 -0.94
CA TRP A 115 9.30 -0.20 -0.64
C TRP A 115 8.28 0.55 -1.51
N TRP A 116 8.45 1.87 -1.63
CA TRP A 116 7.49 2.76 -2.26
C TRP A 116 7.63 2.84 -3.78
N ASN A 117 8.84 3.14 -4.27
CA ASN A 117 9.09 3.55 -5.65
C ASN A 117 9.70 2.45 -6.53
N ASN A 118 10.55 1.57 -5.97
CA ASN A 118 11.38 0.68 -6.81
C ASN A 118 10.85 -0.75 -6.91
N LYS A 119 10.35 -1.33 -5.81
CA LYS A 119 9.93 -2.73 -5.80
C LYS A 119 8.64 -2.89 -6.61
N LYS A 120 8.73 -3.72 -7.65
CA LYS A 120 7.58 -4.15 -8.45
C LYS A 120 6.69 -5.04 -7.59
N VAL A 121 5.40 -4.71 -7.53
CA VAL A 121 4.41 -5.48 -6.76
C VAL A 121 3.37 -6.13 -7.67
N ILE A 122 3.14 -5.58 -8.85
CA ILE A 122 2.36 -6.20 -9.93
C ILE A 122 3.13 -6.04 -11.23
N VAL A 123 3.17 -7.09 -12.05
CA VAL A 123 3.51 -7.02 -13.47
C VAL A 123 2.33 -7.61 -14.23
N ASP A 124 1.71 -6.79 -15.06
CA ASP A 124 0.48 -7.16 -15.76
C ASP A 124 0.72 -8.05 -16.98
N SER A 125 -0.36 -8.39 -17.68
CA SER A 125 -0.30 -9.31 -18.82
C SER A 125 0.41 -8.70 -20.03
N ASP A 126 0.58 -7.37 -20.08
CA ASP A 126 1.37 -6.66 -21.10
C ASP A 126 2.83 -6.45 -20.65
N GLY A 127 3.22 -6.95 -19.48
CA GLY A 127 4.55 -6.78 -18.91
C GLY A 127 4.77 -5.43 -18.23
N ILE A 128 3.72 -4.63 -18.03
CA ILE A 128 3.81 -3.32 -17.38
C ILE A 128 3.99 -3.53 -15.88
N ALA A 129 5.06 -2.92 -15.34
CA ALA A 129 5.38 -3.01 -13.92
C ALA A 129 4.77 -1.87 -13.10
N PHE A 130 4.08 -2.25 -12.03
CA PHE A 130 3.45 -1.38 -11.07
C PHE A 130 4.13 -1.50 -9.70
N THR A 131 4.36 -0.35 -9.10
CA THR A 131 4.88 -0.21 -7.73
C THR A 131 3.78 0.30 -6.81
N ARG A 132 4.03 0.27 -5.50
CA ARG A 132 3.08 0.79 -4.50
C ARG A 132 2.73 2.25 -4.79
N ALA A 133 3.74 3.07 -5.09
CA ALA A 133 3.55 4.46 -5.46
C ALA A 133 2.63 4.65 -6.67
N LYS A 134 2.81 3.86 -7.75
CA LYS A 134 1.97 3.98 -8.96
C LYS A 134 0.51 3.62 -8.66
N ILE A 135 0.28 2.51 -7.99
CA ILE A 135 -1.07 2.02 -7.66
C ILE A 135 -1.80 3.03 -6.76
N ILE A 136 -1.17 3.40 -5.66
CA ILE A 136 -1.77 4.29 -4.66
C ILE A 136 -2.04 5.69 -5.23
N LYS A 137 -1.11 6.26 -6.01
CA LYS A 137 -1.33 7.57 -6.64
C LYS A 137 -2.46 7.53 -7.66
N SER A 138 -2.56 6.46 -8.45
CA SER A 138 -3.63 6.35 -9.45
C SER A 138 -5.00 6.38 -8.79
N LEU A 139 -5.17 5.59 -7.73
CA LEU A 139 -6.42 5.51 -6.97
C LEU A 139 -6.76 6.83 -6.27
N ALA A 140 -5.79 7.44 -5.59
CA ALA A 140 -6.02 8.69 -4.86
C ALA A 140 -6.34 9.89 -5.77
N SER A 141 -5.86 9.87 -7.02
CA SER A 141 -6.14 10.92 -8.00
C SER A 141 -7.39 10.67 -8.83
N SER A 142 -8.12 9.58 -8.57
CA SER A 142 -9.21 9.10 -9.43
C SER A 142 -8.80 8.94 -10.91
N SER A 143 -7.51 8.70 -11.17
CA SER A 143 -7.02 8.45 -12.52
C SER A 143 -7.13 6.97 -12.85
N SER A 144 -7.42 6.65 -14.12
CA SER A 144 -7.60 5.27 -14.56
C SER A 144 -6.29 4.49 -14.46
N LEU A 145 -6.24 3.52 -13.53
CA LEU A 145 -5.17 2.53 -13.50
C LEU A 145 -5.46 1.49 -14.59
N LEU A 146 -4.83 1.65 -15.75
CA LEU A 146 -4.93 0.68 -16.84
C LEU A 146 -4.08 -0.54 -16.50
N LEU A 147 -4.72 -1.57 -15.93
CA LEU A 147 -4.09 -2.83 -15.56
C LEU A 147 -4.66 -3.96 -16.42
N ASN A 148 -3.81 -4.63 -17.21
CA ASN A 148 -4.24 -5.79 -17.99
C ASN A 148 -4.22 -7.07 -17.15
N THR A 149 -5.41 -7.48 -16.67
CA THR A 149 -5.55 -8.66 -15.82
C THR A 149 -5.88 -9.97 -16.55
N SER A 150 -5.88 -9.97 -17.89
CA SER A 150 -6.31 -11.11 -18.71
C SER A 150 -5.54 -12.42 -18.47
N GLY A 151 -4.27 -12.34 -18.07
CA GLY A 151 -3.44 -13.49 -17.72
C GLY A 151 -3.78 -14.12 -16.36
N TRP A 152 -4.61 -13.48 -15.53
CA TRP A 152 -5.03 -14.02 -14.24
C TRP A 152 -6.51 -14.40 -14.27
N THR A 153 -6.79 -15.67 -14.02
CA THR A 153 -8.16 -16.16 -13.86
C THR A 153 -8.28 -16.99 -12.60
N VAL A 154 -9.41 -16.87 -11.92
CA VAL A 154 -9.77 -17.71 -10.78
C VAL A 154 -11.07 -18.44 -11.08
N LYS A 155 -11.30 -19.55 -10.38
CA LYS A 155 -12.56 -20.31 -10.47
C LYS A 155 -13.40 -20.06 -9.22
N ASP A 156 -14.66 -19.75 -9.41
CA ASP A 156 -15.66 -19.72 -8.33
C ASP A 156 -16.02 -21.14 -7.85
N ALA A 157 -16.96 -21.24 -6.91
CA ALA A 157 -17.38 -22.52 -6.33
C ALA A 157 -18.10 -23.43 -7.35
N GLU A 158 -18.71 -22.82 -8.37
CA GLU A 158 -19.42 -23.47 -9.47
C GLU A 158 -18.48 -23.82 -10.64
N GLY A 159 -17.22 -23.40 -10.59
CA GLY A 159 -16.18 -23.67 -11.58
C GLY A 159 -16.10 -22.65 -12.73
N ASN A 160 -16.88 -21.57 -12.69
CA ASN A 160 -16.82 -20.50 -13.67
C ASN A 160 -15.53 -19.71 -13.52
N LYS A 161 -14.92 -19.35 -14.64
CA LYS A 161 -13.72 -18.51 -14.67
C LYS A 161 -14.11 -17.04 -14.65
N SER A 162 -13.46 -16.28 -13.77
CA SER A 162 -13.55 -14.82 -13.76
C SER A 162 -12.17 -14.18 -13.83
N THR A 163 -12.11 -13.01 -14.45
CA THR A 163 -10.96 -12.11 -14.36
C THR A 163 -10.90 -11.53 -12.96
N ILE A 164 -9.69 -11.34 -12.45
CA ILE A 164 -9.49 -10.77 -11.12
C ILE A 164 -9.34 -9.25 -11.19
N ASP A 165 -9.73 -8.59 -10.11
CA ASP A 165 -9.24 -7.25 -9.77
C ASP A 165 -8.33 -7.36 -8.54
N PRO A 166 -6.99 -7.29 -8.70
CA PRO A 166 -6.06 -7.42 -7.59
C PRO A 166 -5.94 -6.14 -6.77
N ILE A 167 -6.54 -5.03 -7.21
CA ILE A 167 -6.26 -3.70 -6.66
C ILE A 167 -6.74 -3.53 -5.22
N PRO A 168 -8.00 -3.87 -4.84
CA PRO A 168 -8.48 -3.73 -3.47
C PRO A 168 -7.59 -4.44 -2.44
N GLU A 169 -7.31 -5.72 -2.68
CA GLU A 169 -6.47 -6.54 -1.81
C GLU A 169 -5.01 -6.07 -1.80
N THR A 170 -4.51 -5.53 -2.92
CA THR A 170 -3.15 -4.96 -2.98
C THR A 170 -3.05 -3.71 -2.10
N VAL A 171 -4.02 -2.80 -2.18
CA VAL A 171 -4.08 -1.61 -1.31
C VAL A 171 -4.18 -2.01 0.14
N ARG A 172 -5.04 -2.99 0.45
CA ARG A 172 -5.18 -3.53 1.81
C ARG A 172 -3.88 -4.11 2.36
N GLN A 173 -3.09 -4.80 1.53
CA GLN A 173 -1.77 -5.31 1.93
C GLN A 173 -0.73 -4.19 2.09
N ILE A 174 -0.73 -3.17 1.24
CA ILE A 174 0.14 -1.99 1.38
C ILE A 174 -0.14 -1.27 2.70
N ALA A 175 -1.43 -1.10 3.04
CA ALA A 175 -1.85 -0.50 4.30
C ALA A 175 -1.39 -1.34 5.51
N PHE A 176 -1.51 -2.66 5.44
CA PHE A 176 -0.99 -3.56 6.48
C PHE A 176 0.52 -3.39 6.70
N GLU A 177 1.31 -3.45 5.63
CA GLU A 177 2.76 -3.25 5.69
C GLU A 177 3.13 -1.90 6.32
N LEU A 178 2.42 -0.84 5.92
CA LEU A 178 2.60 0.51 6.45
C LEU A 178 2.28 0.58 7.95
N LEU A 179 1.13 0.08 8.37
CA LEU A 179 0.73 0.08 9.78
C LEU A 179 1.71 -0.73 10.65
N GLU A 180 2.16 -1.88 10.16
CA GLU A 180 3.18 -2.67 10.87
C GLU A 180 4.54 -1.96 10.92
N SER A 181 4.91 -1.19 9.89
CA SER A 181 6.18 -0.45 9.86
C SER A 181 6.23 0.67 10.91
N PHE A 182 5.08 1.26 11.21
CA PHE A 182 4.94 2.31 12.22
C PHE A 182 4.48 1.79 13.59
N ARG A 183 4.19 0.49 13.73
CA ARG A 183 3.72 -0.11 14.98
C ARG A 183 4.79 0.04 16.07
N GLY A 184 4.45 0.74 17.15
CA GLY A 184 5.34 0.95 18.29
C GLY A 184 6.46 1.97 18.05
N VAL A 185 6.45 2.69 16.93
CA VAL A 185 7.41 3.76 16.65
C VAL A 185 7.05 5.02 17.42
N ASP A 186 7.96 5.51 18.26
CA ASP A 186 7.84 6.81 18.92
C ASP A 186 8.26 7.92 17.94
N LEU A 187 7.28 8.46 17.21
CA LEU A 187 7.51 9.45 16.16
C LEU A 187 8.14 10.76 16.68
N ASN A 188 7.93 11.10 17.95
CA ASN A 188 8.56 12.28 18.55
C ASN A 188 10.07 12.07 18.73
N LYS A 189 10.47 10.86 19.10
CA LYS A 189 11.90 10.49 19.24
C LYS A 189 12.57 10.26 17.89
N GLU A 190 11.91 9.55 16.98
CA GLU A 190 12.50 9.20 15.68
C GLU A 190 12.60 10.40 14.72
N SER A 191 11.69 11.37 14.81
CA SER A 191 11.72 12.52 13.91
C SER A 191 12.95 13.39 14.12
N LYS A 192 13.78 13.49 13.08
CA LYS A 192 14.98 14.35 13.00
C LYS A 192 14.64 15.81 12.66
N LEU A 193 13.36 16.17 12.63
CA LEU A 193 12.93 17.56 12.54
C LEU A 193 13.28 18.25 13.87
N LEU A 194 14.06 19.33 13.80
CA LEU A 194 14.37 20.13 14.97
C LEU A 194 13.13 20.92 15.38
N TYR A 195 12.90 21.05 16.69
CA TYR A 195 11.92 22.02 17.19
C TYR A 195 12.36 23.40 16.73
N LYS A 196 11.49 24.11 16.03
CA LYS A 196 11.62 25.56 15.96
C LYS A 196 11.15 26.07 17.32
N THR A 197 12.10 26.38 18.20
CA THR A 197 11.90 27.29 19.34
C THR A 197 11.43 28.65 18.84
#